data_AF-X1EVU0-F1
#
_entry.id   AF-X1EVU0-F1
#
_cell.length_a   1.000
_cell.length_b   1.000
_cell.length_c   1.000
_cell.angle_alpha   90.00
_cell.angle_beta   90.00
_cell.angle_gamma   90.00
#
_symmetry.space_group_name_H-M   'P 1'
#
loop_
_entity.id
_entity.type
_entity.pdbx_description
1 polymer ?
#
loop_
_entity_poly.entity_id
_entity_poly.type
_entity_poly.pdbx_seq_one_letter_code
_entity_poly.pdbx_strand_id
1 'polypeptide(L)'
;GFRVIGFQLPHIIFIPIYKEHIEEHYLKGLDLMRENKYQEAKEMFNRVISIDETYKDTQLKVQNINDTLAKIKREREIAEAKQLIIQAKKLSKSNSCYEMTQAIDNCKKALKVLPDSKNAKSYLLEAQINKLGCYEGNKKLEMAIKILGYKPLKLNVWIKNKSNEIRHANPNNFTLVTVENRSFSHSSETYGLSSYFDAVDLQPGTKTSGAIIFDTWDKPKKLVYSETLGTTISREFPFK
;
A
#
# COMPACT_ATOMS: atom_id res chain seq x y z
N GLY A 1 -1.26 -82.10 -33.95
CA GLY A 1 -1.98 -80.87 -34.30
C GLY A 1 -2.88 -80.49 -33.15
N PHE A 2 -2.60 -79.37 -32.48
CA PHE A 2 -3.38 -78.92 -31.32
C PHE A 2 -4.51 -77.99 -31.75
N ARG A 3 -5.73 -78.31 -31.29
CA ARG A 3 -6.96 -77.52 -31.42
C ARG A 3 -6.84 -76.24 -30.58
N VAL A 4 -7.07 -75.08 -31.19
CA VAL A 4 -7.27 -73.82 -30.47
C VAL A 4 -8.75 -73.73 -30.10
N ILE A 5 -9.03 -73.69 -28.80
CA ILE A 5 -10.37 -73.46 -28.24
C ILE A 5 -10.48 -71.97 -27.97
N GLY A 6 -11.40 -71.29 -28.65
CA GLY A 6 -11.70 -69.87 -28.42
C GLY A 6 -12.38 -69.68 -27.08
N PHE A 7 -11.82 -68.82 -26.23
CA PHE A 7 -12.48 -68.31 -25.04
C PHE A 7 -13.14 -66.97 -25.38
N GLN A 8 -14.47 -66.97 -25.39
CA GLN A 8 -15.28 -65.76 -25.43
C GLN A 8 -15.57 -65.35 -23.99
N LEU A 9 -14.96 -64.26 -23.53
CA LEU A 9 -15.24 -63.69 -22.21
C LEU A 9 -16.58 -62.96 -22.25
N PRO A 10 -17.41 -63.08 -21.20
CA PRO A 10 -18.74 -62.46 -21.17
C PRO A 10 -18.62 -60.95 -20.94
N HIS A 11 -19.41 -60.17 -21.69
CA HIS A 11 -19.69 -58.78 -21.38
C HIS A 11 -20.44 -58.70 -20.05
N ILE A 12 -19.69 -58.51 -18.96
CA ILE A 12 -20.24 -58.19 -17.66
C ILE A 12 -20.74 -56.74 -17.71
N ILE A 13 -22.03 -56.57 -17.48
CA ILE A 13 -22.75 -55.31 -17.30
C ILE A 13 -22.14 -54.59 -16.09
N PHE A 14 -21.22 -53.65 -16.35
CA PHE A 14 -20.47 -52.88 -15.34
C PHE A 14 -21.01 -51.43 -15.19
N ILE A 15 -22.30 -51.22 -15.43
CA ILE A 15 -22.90 -49.88 -15.59
C ILE A 15 -23.81 -49.43 -14.42
N PRO A 16 -24.58 -50.28 -13.70
CA PRO A 16 -25.57 -49.79 -12.74
C PRO A 16 -24.98 -49.16 -11.47
N ILE A 17 -23.93 -49.77 -10.91
CA ILE A 17 -23.37 -49.41 -9.59
C ILE A 17 -22.63 -48.06 -9.65
N TYR A 18 -21.97 -47.74 -10.76
CA TYR A 18 -21.30 -46.44 -10.93
C TYR A 18 -22.30 -45.29 -11.10
N LYS A 19 -23.50 -45.55 -11.63
CA LYS A 19 -24.47 -44.50 -11.97
C LYS A 19 -25.23 -43.96 -10.74
N GLU A 20 -25.51 -44.81 -9.74
CA GLU A 20 -26.15 -44.39 -8.48
C GLU A 20 -25.25 -43.45 -7.65
N HIS A 21 -23.94 -43.72 -7.60
CA HIS A 21 -23.01 -42.85 -6.88
C HIS A 21 -22.83 -41.48 -7.54
N ILE A 22 -22.97 -41.36 -8.87
CA ILE A 22 -22.89 -40.08 -9.58
C ILE A 22 -24.08 -39.18 -9.23
N GLU A 23 -25.31 -39.71 -9.26
CA GLU A 23 -26.52 -38.96 -8.91
C GLU A 23 -26.51 -38.49 -7.45
N GLU A 24 -26.07 -39.35 -6.51
CA GLU A 24 -25.95 -38.99 -5.09
C GLU A 24 -25.00 -37.79 -4.87
N HIS A 25 -23.80 -37.83 -5.47
CA HIS A 25 -22.85 -36.72 -5.38
C HIS A 25 -23.40 -35.45 -6.03
N TYR A 26 -24.09 -35.57 -7.16
CA TYR A 26 -24.71 -34.43 -7.83
C TYR A 26 -25.80 -33.77 -6.96
N LEU A 27 -26.73 -34.55 -6.41
CA LEU A 27 -27.80 -34.04 -5.55
C LEU A 27 -27.23 -33.41 -4.27
N LYS A 28 -26.23 -34.05 -3.65
CA LYS A 28 -25.53 -33.47 -2.50
C LYS A 28 -24.84 -32.14 -2.83
N GLY A 29 -24.25 -32.02 -4.01
CA GLY A 29 -23.69 -30.76 -4.50
C GLY A 29 -24.75 -29.65 -4.60
N LEU A 30 -25.95 -29.97 -5.10
CA LEU A 30 -27.07 -29.02 -5.16
C LEU A 30 -27.54 -28.58 -3.76
N ASP A 31 -27.63 -29.53 -2.82
CA ASP A 31 -28.03 -29.25 -1.44
C ASP A 31 -27.03 -28.30 -0.76
N LEU A 32 -25.73 -28.58 -0.91
CA LEU A 32 -24.66 -27.73 -0.40
C LEU A 32 -24.67 -26.34 -1.04
N MET A 33 -25.01 -26.20 -2.33
CA MET A 33 -25.21 -24.89 -2.96
C MET A 33 -26.37 -24.12 -2.32
N ARG A 34 -27.50 -24.77 -2.05
CA ARG A 34 -28.65 -24.14 -1.38
C ARG A 34 -28.30 -23.68 0.04
N GLU A 35 -27.39 -24.38 0.71
CA GLU A 35 -26.85 -24.02 2.02
C GLU A 35 -25.70 -22.98 1.97
N ASN A 36 -25.33 -22.46 0.79
CA ASN A 36 -24.17 -21.57 0.57
C ASN A 36 -22.80 -22.21 0.92
N LYS A 37 -22.71 -23.53 1.01
CA LYS A 37 -21.45 -24.28 1.23
C LYS A 37 -20.74 -24.52 -0.10
N TYR A 38 -20.37 -23.43 -0.78
CA TYR A 38 -19.86 -23.43 -2.14
C TYR A 38 -18.60 -24.29 -2.34
N GLN A 39 -17.69 -24.32 -1.36
CA GLN A 39 -16.47 -25.10 -1.46
C GLN A 39 -16.75 -26.62 -1.42
N GLU A 40 -17.59 -27.05 -0.47
CA GLU A 40 -18.01 -28.46 -0.36
C GLU A 40 -18.86 -28.88 -1.58
N ALA A 41 -19.75 -28.00 -2.05
CA ALA A 41 -20.53 -28.24 -3.27
C ALA A 41 -19.62 -28.48 -4.48
N LYS A 42 -18.59 -27.66 -4.65
CA LYS A 42 -17.59 -27.82 -5.72
C LYS A 42 -16.87 -29.15 -5.63
N GLU A 43 -16.51 -29.60 -4.44
CA GLU A 43 -15.89 -30.92 -4.26
C GLU A 43 -16.82 -32.06 -4.69
N MET A 44 -18.11 -31.98 -4.38
CA MET A 44 -19.09 -32.98 -4.82
C MET A 44 -19.23 -32.99 -6.35
N PHE A 45 -19.32 -31.83 -6.98
CA PHE A 45 -19.39 -31.75 -8.45
C PHE A 45 -18.08 -32.15 -9.15
N ASN A 46 -16.92 -31.87 -8.56
CA ASN A 46 -15.64 -32.34 -9.10
C ASN A 46 -15.55 -33.88 -9.07
N ARG A 47 -16.13 -34.53 -8.05
CA ARG A 47 -16.24 -36.00 -8.03
C ARG A 47 -17.14 -36.51 -9.14
N VAL A 48 -18.28 -35.86 -9.39
CA VAL A 48 -19.15 -36.17 -10.53
C VAL A 48 -18.38 -36.06 -11.85
N ILE A 49 -17.70 -34.93 -12.09
CA ILE A 49 -16.89 -34.69 -13.31
C ILE A 49 -15.78 -35.72 -13.48
N SER A 50 -15.15 -36.17 -12.38
CA SER A 50 -14.08 -37.18 -12.43
C SER A 50 -14.56 -38.57 -12.88
N ILE A 51 -15.87 -38.84 -12.78
CA ILE A 51 -16.49 -40.10 -13.18
C ILE A 51 -17.17 -39.94 -14.56
N ASP A 52 -17.95 -38.87 -14.75
CA ASP A 52 -18.61 -38.51 -16.01
C ASP A 52 -18.61 -36.99 -16.19
N GLU A 53 -17.74 -36.52 -17.09
CA GLU A 53 -17.56 -35.10 -17.39
C GLU A 53 -18.80 -34.45 -18.02
N THR A 54 -19.66 -35.25 -18.64
CA THR A 54 -20.85 -34.83 -19.39
C THR A 54 -22.15 -34.96 -18.60
N TYR A 55 -22.05 -35.35 -17.33
CA TYR A 55 -23.21 -35.61 -16.49
C TYR A 55 -23.99 -34.31 -16.22
N LYS A 56 -25.18 -34.22 -16.83
CA LYS A 56 -26.14 -33.10 -16.67
C LYS A 56 -25.45 -31.75 -16.92
N ASP A 57 -25.73 -30.76 -16.08
CA ASP A 57 -25.17 -29.42 -16.11
C ASP A 57 -24.03 -29.24 -15.08
N THR A 58 -23.35 -30.31 -14.68
CA THR A 58 -22.34 -30.29 -13.60
C THR A 58 -21.22 -29.30 -13.87
N GLN A 59 -20.72 -29.21 -15.11
CA GLN A 59 -19.69 -28.23 -15.47
C GLN A 59 -20.19 -26.79 -15.26
N LEU A 60 -21.42 -26.50 -15.67
CA LEU A 60 -22.07 -25.20 -15.45
C LEU A 60 -22.26 -24.91 -13.96
N LYS A 61 -22.60 -25.92 -13.13
CA LYS A 61 -22.67 -25.75 -11.66
C LYS A 61 -21.31 -25.36 -11.08
N VAL A 62 -20.22 -26.03 -11.48
CA VAL A 62 -18.86 -25.70 -11.01
C VAL A 62 -18.45 -24.29 -11.45
N GLN A 63 -18.77 -23.89 -12.68
CA GLN A 63 -18.52 -22.53 -13.15
C GLN A 63 -19.27 -21.50 -12.29
N ASN A 64 -20.58 -21.68 -12.08
CA ASN A 64 -21.39 -20.79 -11.25
C ASN A 64 -20.84 -20.69 -9.81
N ILE A 65 -20.35 -21.80 -9.25
CA ILE A 65 -19.71 -21.81 -7.94
C ILE A 65 -18.41 -20.99 -7.95
N ASN A 66 -17.55 -21.18 -8.96
CA ASN A 66 -16.30 -20.42 -9.07
C ASN A 66 -16.56 -18.91 -9.16
N ASP A 67 -17.54 -18.51 -9.97
CA ASP A 67 -17.95 -17.10 -10.10
C ASP A 67 -18.47 -16.54 -8.77
N THR A 68 -19.27 -17.33 -8.05
CA THR A 68 -19.79 -16.96 -6.72
C THR A 68 -18.67 -16.82 -5.70
N LEU A 69 -17.73 -17.76 -5.65
CA LEU A 69 -16.56 -17.71 -4.75
C LEU A 69 -15.66 -16.50 -5.08
N ALA A 70 -15.45 -16.21 -6.36
CA ALA A 70 -14.70 -15.05 -6.81
C ALA A 70 -15.38 -13.74 -6.35
N LYS A 71 -16.71 -13.67 -6.47
CA LYS A 71 -17.51 -12.52 -5.97
C LYS A 71 -17.39 -12.36 -4.46
N ILE A 72 -17.58 -13.42 -3.68
CA ILE A 72 -17.45 -13.39 -2.20
C ILE A 72 -16.05 -12.94 -1.79
N LYS A 73 -15.00 -13.49 -2.43
CA LYS A 73 -13.61 -13.08 -2.19
C LYS A 73 -13.43 -11.59 -2.47
N ARG A 74 -13.95 -11.11 -3.61
CA ARG A 74 -13.85 -9.71 -4.00
C ARG A 74 -14.57 -8.79 -3.01
N GLU A 75 -15.76 -9.16 -2.56
CA GLU A 75 -16.53 -8.41 -1.56
C GLU A 75 -15.78 -8.33 -0.21
N ARG A 76 -15.13 -9.42 0.20
CA ARG A 76 -14.29 -9.46 1.40
C ARG A 76 -13.10 -8.52 1.30
N GLU A 77 -12.35 -8.57 0.20
CA GLU A 77 -11.21 -7.67 -0.04
C GLU A 77 -11.65 -6.19 -0.02
N ILE A 78 -12.82 -5.88 -0.59
CA ILE A 78 -13.39 -4.53 -0.56
C ILE A 78 -13.76 -4.11 0.87
N ALA A 79 -14.36 -5.01 1.65
CA ALA A 79 -14.70 -4.74 3.05
C ALA A 79 -13.44 -4.48 3.90
N GLU A 80 -12.40 -5.28 3.74
CA GLU A 80 -11.10 -5.09 4.39
C GLU A 80 -10.45 -3.76 3.98
N ALA A 81 -10.44 -3.44 2.68
CA ALA A 81 -9.92 -2.16 2.20
C ALA A 81 -10.67 -0.96 2.80
N LYS A 82 -11.99 -1.04 2.97
CA LYS A 82 -12.78 0.00 3.65
C LYS A 82 -12.38 0.15 5.12
N GLN A 83 -12.14 -0.95 5.83
CA GLN A 83 -11.65 -0.89 7.21
C GLN A 83 -10.26 -0.26 7.32
N LEU A 84 -9.35 -0.59 6.41
CA LEU A 84 -8.03 0.04 6.34
C LEU A 84 -8.12 1.55 6.14
N ILE A 85 -9.05 2.04 5.31
CA ILE A 85 -9.28 3.49 5.11
C ILE A 85 -9.77 4.16 6.40
N ILE A 86 -10.68 3.52 7.14
CA ILE A 86 -11.18 4.03 8.42
C ILE A 86 -10.04 4.14 9.44
N GLN A 87 -9.20 3.11 9.54
CA GLN A 87 -8.04 3.13 10.42
C GLN A 87 -7.02 4.20 10.01
N ALA A 88 -6.74 4.32 8.70
CA ALA A 88 -5.81 5.32 8.16
C ALA A 88 -6.26 6.75 8.49
N LYS A 89 -7.56 7.05 8.42
CA LYS A 89 -8.11 8.36 8.82
C LYS A 89 -7.78 8.74 10.26
N LYS A 90 -7.85 7.77 11.18
CA LYS A 90 -7.53 8.00 12.59
C LYS A 90 -6.04 8.26 12.76
N LEU A 91 -5.22 7.39 12.16
CA LEU A 91 -3.77 7.40 12.31
C LEU A 91 -3.09 8.58 11.59
N SER A 92 -3.65 9.07 10.48
CA SER A 92 -3.08 10.19 9.70
C SER A 92 -3.01 11.50 10.49
N LYS A 93 -3.83 11.63 11.53
CA LYS A 93 -3.91 12.81 12.42
C LYS A 93 -3.09 12.66 13.70
N SER A 94 -2.41 11.54 13.88
CA SER A 94 -1.56 11.31 15.05
C SER A 94 -0.33 12.21 15.03
N ASN A 95 0.26 12.44 16.19
CA ASN A 95 1.59 13.05 16.32
C ASN A 95 2.73 11.99 16.32
N SER A 96 2.38 10.70 16.27
CA SER A 96 3.35 9.60 16.24
C SER A 96 3.78 9.25 14.83
N CYS A 97 5.09 9.31 14.56
CA CYS A 97 5.68 8.93 13.27
C CYS A 97 5.42 7.47 12.89
N TYR A 98 5.33 6.59 13.88
CA TYR A 98 4.98 5.18 13.68
C TYR A 98 3.54 5.05 13.17
N GLU A 99 2.60 5.73 13.82
CA GLU A 99 1.19 5.70 13.43
C GLU A 99 0.95 6.33 12.06
N MET A 100 1.63 7.44 11.73
CA MET A 100 1.58 8.00 10.37
C MET A 100 2.09 7.02 9.32
N THR A 101 3.12 6.23 9.63
CA THR A 101 3.64 5.19 8.73
C THR A 101 2.60 4.08 8.52
N GLN A 102 1.95 3.63 9.60
CA GLN A 102 0.83 2.69 9.51
C GLN A 102 -0.34 3.25 8.68
N ALA A 103 -0.66 4.53 8.82
CA ALA A 103 -1.69 5.18 8.01
C ALA A 103 -1.36 5.12 6.50
N ILE A 104 -0.11 5.43 6.14
CA ILE A 104 0.38 5.37 4.76
C ILE A 104 0.25 3.94 4.21
N ASP A 105 0.68 2.94 4.97
CA ASP A 105 0.64 1.54 4.55
C ASP A 105 -0.79 1.03 4.39
N ASN A 106 -1.69 1.39 5.32
CA ASN A 106 -3.11 1.08 5.24
C ASN A 106 -3.75 1.69 3.98
N CYS A 107 -3.48 2.96 3.69
CA CYS A 107 -3.94 3.60 2.46
C CYS A 107 -3.40 2.91 1.20
N LYS A 108 -2.10 2.59 1.15
CA LYS A 108 -1.49 1.89 0.01
C LYS A 108 -2.12 0.53 -0.23
N LYS A 109 -2.36 -0.25 0.83
CA LYS A 109 -3.05 -1.55 0.75
C LYS A 109 -4.48 -1.38 0.23
N ALA A 110 -5.23 -0.42 0.76
CA ALA A 110 -6.59 -0.14 0.31
C ALA A 110 -6.66 0.30 -1.16
N LEU A 111 -5.71 1.12 -1.61
CA LEU A 111 -5.65 1.60 -3.00
C LEU A 111 -5.33 0.51 -4.03
N LYS A 112 -4.72 -0.62 -3.63
CA LYS A 112 -4.58 -1.78 -4.52
C LYS A 112 -5.92 -2.41 -4.88
N VAL A 113 -6.89 -2.32 -3.97
CA VAL A 113 -8.23 -2.91 -4.11
C VAL A 113 -9.22 -1.88 -4.65
N LEU A 114 -9.10 -0.62 -4.21
CA LEU A 114 -9.98 0.51 -4.51
C LEU A 114 -9.15 1.71 -5.04
N PRO A 115 -8.60 1.62 -6.26
CA PRO A 115 -7.67 2.61 -6.80
C PRO A 115 -8.25 4.02 -6.95
N ASP A 116 -9.57 4.14 -7.09
CA ASP A 116 -10.26 5.42 -7.25
C ASP A 116 -10.83 6.01 -5.97
N SER A 117 -10.54 5.40 -4.82
CA SER A 117 -10.99 5.89 -3.52
C SER A 117 -10.40 7.27 -3.20
N LYS A 118 -11.22 8.31 -3.34
CA LYS A 118 -10.85 9.70 -2.98
C LYS A 118 -10.40 9.83 -1.53
N ASN A 119 -11.09 9.15 -0.61
CA ASN A 119 -10.75 9.15 0.82
C ASN A 119 -9.36 8.54 1.05
N ALA A 120 -9.06 7.39 0.44
CA ALA A 120 -7.77 6.74 0.59
C ALA A 120 -6.63 7.63 0.04
N LYS A 121 -6.81 8.26 -1.13
CA LYS A 121 -5.86 9.22 -1.71
C LYS A 121 -5.66 10.44 -0.81
N SER A 122 -6.75 10.99 -0.25
CA SER A 122 -6.70 12.16 0.64
C SER A 122 -5.93 11.84 1.93
N TYR A 123 -6.27 10.75 2.62
CA TYR A 123 -5.61 10.37 3.88
C TYR A 123 -4.16 9.94 3.67
N LEU A 124 -3.85 9.34 2.51
CA LEU A 124 -2.47 9.06 2.13
C LEU A 124 -1.67 10.35 2.03
N LEU A 125 -2.17 11.35 1.29
CA LEU A 125 -1.49 12.63 1.13
C LEU A 125 -1.33 13.35 2.48
N GLU A 126 -2.38 13.40 3.29
CA GLU A 126 -2.35 13.98 4.64
C GLU A 126 -1.29 13.32 5.52
N ALA A 127 -1.27 11.98 5.60
CA ALA A 127 -0.31 11.24 6.39
C ALA A 127 1.14 11.44 5.89
N GLN A 128 1.34 11.51 4.57
CA GLN A 128 2.66 11.78 3.99
C GLN A 128 3.15 13.20 4.30
N ILE A 129 2.28 14.21 4.21
CA ILE A 129 2.60 15.59 4.58
C ILE A 129 2.94 15.68 6.08
N ASN A 130 2.13 15.07 6.94
CA ASN A 130 2.38 15.08 8.39
C ASN A 130 3.68 14.35 8.75
N LYS A 131 4.01 13.26 8.05
CA LYS A 131 5.27 12.52 8.22
C LYS A 131 6.52 13.31 7.85
N LEU A 132 6.40 14.41 7.08
CA LEU A 132 7.52 15.33 6.89
C LEU A 132 8.04 15.88 8.22
N GLY A 133 7.17 16.01 9.24
CA GLY A 133 7.53 16.45 10.60
C GLY A 133 8.34 15.43 11.41
N CYS A 134 8.47 14.19 10.92
CA CYS A 134 9.30 13.17 11.52
C CYS A 134 10.75 13.32 11.09
N TYR A 135 11.73 13.19 11.98
CA TYR A 135 13.15 13.25 11.62
C TYR A 135 13.53 12.07 10.71
N GLU A 136 14.10 12.38 9.55
CA GLU A 136 14.71 11.41 8.63
C GLU A 136 16.02 11.98 8.09
N GLY A 137 16.99 11.12 7.79
CA GLY A 137 18.29 11.55 7.30
C GLY A 137 19.28 10.41 7.33
N ASN A 138 20.52 10.69 7.70
CA ASN A 138 21.60 9.72 7.76
C ASN A 138 22.19 9.65 9.18
N LYS A 139 23.31 8.94 9.34
CA LYS A 139 23.97 8.77 10.64
C LYS A 139 24.51 10.08 11.25
N LYS A 140 24.68 11.13 10.45
CA LYS A 140 25.26 12.42 10.87
C LYS A 140 24.22 13.48 11.12
N LEU A 141 23.21 13.59 10.26
CA LEU A 141 22.17 14.61 10.33
C LEU A 141 20.79 14.01 10.06
N GLU A 142 19.79 14.54 10.74
CA GLU A 142 18.38 14.31 10.46
C GLU A 142 17.67 15.63 10.20
N MET A 143 16.68 15.62 9.31
CA MET A 143 15.84 16.76 8.97
C MET A 143 14.37 16.42 9.17
N ALA A 144 13.61 17.36 9.71
CA ALA A 144 12.15 17.36 9.72
C ALA A 144 11.62 18.67 9.12
N ILE A 145 10.41 18.64 8.55
CA ILE A 145 9.81 19.76 7.82
C ILE A 145 8.33 19.88 8.17
N LYS A 146 7.86 21.12 8.31
CA LYS A 146 6.44 21.47 8.37
C LYS A 146 6.18 22.56 7.34
N ILE A 147 5.15 22.37 6.53
CA ILE A 147 4.73 23.38 5.56
C ILE A 147 3.90 24.44 6.31
N LEU A 148 4.31 25.70 6.21
CA LEU A 148 3.62 26.85 6.80
C LEU A 148 2.74 27.59 5.78
N GLY A 149 3.12 27.56 4.49
CA GLY A 149 2.38 28.17 3.39
C GLY A 149 3.00 27.80 2.04
N TYR A 150 2.26 27.98 0.93
CA TYR A 150 2.69 27.56 -0.42
C TYR A 150 2.99 28.71 -1.40
N LYS A 151 2.64 29.96 -1.06
CA LYS A 151 2.75 31.11 -1.98
C LYS A 151 3.12 32.39 -1.23
N PRO A 152 4.43 32.72 -1.10
CA PRO A 152 5.59 31.88 -1.43
C PRO A 152 5.66 30.62 -0.55
N LEU A 153 6.42 29.61 -0.95
CA LEU A 153 6.58 28.40 -0.13
C LEU A 153 7.33 28.75 1.16
N LYS A 154 6.66 28.58 2.29
CA LYS A 154 7.22 28.79 3.64
C LYS A 154 7.28 27.46 4.36
N LEU A 155 8.45 27.09 4.83
CA LEU A 155 8.70 25.86 5.56
C LEU A 155 9.24 26.20 6.94
N ASN A 156 8.77 25.51 7.99
CA ASN A 156 9.56 25.37 9.20
C ASN A 156 10.40 24.12 9.07
N VAL A 157 11.71 24.25 9.22
CA VAL A 157 12.64 23.13 9.11
C VAL A 157 13.34 22.92 10.45
N TRP A 158 13.62 21.66 10.77
CA TRP A 158 14.44 21.28 11.91
C TRP A 158 15.63 20.49 11.42
N ILE A 159 16.82 20.81 11.93
CA ILE A 159 18.05 20.05 11.70
C ILE A 159 18.54 19.52 13.04
N LYS A 160 18.85 18.23 13.09
CA LYS A 160 19.37 17.55 14.28
C LYS A 160 20.74 16.96 13.99
N ASN A 161 21.69 17.25 14.86
CA ASN A 161 23.02 16.66 14.83
C ASN A 161 23.00 15.29 15.52
N LYS A 162 23.28 14.24 14.74
CA LYS A 162 23.36 12.84 15.19
C LYS A 162 24.80 12.34 15.31
N SER A 163 25.76 13.13 14.82
CA SER A 163 27.18 12.83 14.93
C SER A 163 27.75 13.24 16.30
N ASN A 164 29.00 12.84 16.53
CA ASN A 164 29.83 13.24 17.67
C ASN A 164 30.66 14.50 17.39
N GLU A 165 30.50 15.13 16.23
CA GLU A 165 31.21 16.35 15.81
C GLU A 165 30.27 17.55 15.88
N ILE A 166 30.82 18.75 16.01
CA ILE A 166 30.05 20.00 15.83
C ILE A 166 29.66 20.14 14.36
N ARG A 167 28.42 20.55 14.10
CA ARG A 167 27.88 20.74 12.74
C ARG A 167 27.36 22.16 12.59
N HIS A 168 27.82 22.87 11.56
CA HIS A 168 27.33 24.22 11.27
C HIS A 168 26.02 24.13 10.47
N ALA A 169 24.88 24.33 11.15
CA ALA A 169 23.58 24.41 10.53
C ALA A 169 23.40 25.80 9.90
N ASN A 170 23.20 25.90 8.59
CA ASN A 170 23.13 27.18 7.89
C ASN A 170 21.97 27.23 6.88
N PRO A 171 21.16 28.31 6.83
CA PRO A 171 20.08 28.44 5.84
C PRO A 171 20.58 28.38 4.39
N ASN A 172 21.81 28.83 4.10
CA ASN A 172 22.41 28.80 2.77
C ASN A 172 22.68 27.38 2.25
N ASN A 173 22.64 26.37 3.13
CA ASN A 173 22.84 24.97 2.76
C ASN A 173 21.56 24.30 2.23
N PHE A 174 20.43 25.02 2.22
CA PHE A 174 19.18 24.48 1.70
C PHE A 174 19.00 24.76 0.21
N THR A 175 18.54 23.73 -0.51
CA THR A 175 18.09 23.86 -1.90
C THR A 175 16.76 23.17 -2.05
N LEU A 176 15.75 23.90 -2.51
CA LEU A 176 14.46 23.36 -2.88
C LEU A 176 14.49 22.91 -4.34
N VAL A 177 14.00 21.70 -4.61
CA VAL A 177 13.73 21.20 -5.96
C VAL A 177 12.21 21.05 -6.13
N THR A 178 11.65 21.59 -7.21
CA THR A 178 10.20 21.52 -7.51
C THR A 178 9.85 20.30 -8.35
N VAL A 179 8.55 20.01 -8.49
CA VAL A 179 8.06 18.92 -9.37
C VAL A 179 8.45 19.14 -10.83
N GLU A 180 8.66 20.39 -11.24
CA GLU A 180 9.16 20.77 -12.57
C GLU A 180 10.69 20.68 -12.69
N ASN A 181 11.37 20.11 -11.68
CA ASN A 181 12.83 20.01 -11.58
C ASN A 181 13.56 21.37 -11.60
N ARG A 182 12.88 22.44 -11.18
CA ARG A 182 13.53 23.74 -10.94
C ARG A 182 14.14 23.77 -9.54
N SER A 183 15.30 24.41 -9.40
CA SER A 183 16.04 24.52 -8.14
C SER A 183 16.02 25.96 -7.61
N PHE A 184 15.79 26.12 -6.32
CA PHE A 184 15.73 27.42 -5.65
C PHE A 184 16.58 27.40 -4.37
N SER A 185 17.39 28.43 -4.19
CA SER A 185 17.91 28.81 -2.87
C SER A 185 16.80 29.47 -2.03
N HIS A 186 17.01 29.60 -0.72
CA HIS A 186 16.06 30.36 0.10
C HIS A 186 16.08 31.85 -0.27
N SER A 187 14.94 32.50 -0.07
CA SER A 187 14.76 33.93 -0.26
C SER A 187 15.42 34.73 0.85
N SER A 188 15.92 35.93 0.52
CA SER A 188 16.37 36.91 1.52
C SER A 188 15.24 37.38 2.43
N GLU A 189 13.97 37.26 2.01
CA GLU A 189 12.80 37.51 2.87
C GLU A 189 12.78 36.61 4.12
N THR A 190 13.49 35.48 4.09
CA THR A 190 13.65 34.58 5.25
C THR A 190 14.10 35.35 6.49
N TYR A 191 15.06 36.26 6.37
CA TYR A 191 15.62 37.01 7.50
C TYR A 191 14.67 38.08 8.08
N GLY A 192 13.56 38.36 7.39
CA GLY A 192 12.48 39.21 7.91
C GLY A 192 11.51 38.48 8.84
N LEU A 193 11.58 37.15 8.95
CA LEU A 193 10.72 36.37 9.82
C LEU A 193 11.21 36.41 11.27
N SER A 194 10.31 36.58 12.23
CA SER A 194 10.67 36.53 13.67
C SER A 194 11.22 35.18 14.13
N SER A 195 10.91 34.11 13.41
CA SER A 195 11.36 32.74 13.69
C SER A 195 12.19 32.16 12.55
N TYR A 196 12.99 32.97 11.86
CA TYR A 196 13.83 32.50 10.74
C TYR A 196 14.83 31.42 11.18
N PHE A 197 15.26 30.58 10.24
CA PHE A 197 16.31 29.60 10.49
C PHE A 197 17.68 30.27 10.53
N ASP A 198 18.23 30.44 11.72
CA ASP A 198 19.52 31.08 11.93
C ASP A 198 20.70 30.12 11.71
N ALA A 199 21.86 30.68 11.37
CA ALA A 199 23.10 29.92 11.26
C ALA A 199 23.65 29.63 12.67
N VAL A 200 23.76 28.35 13.02
CA VAL A 200 24.18 27.94 14.38
C VAL A 200 25.07 26.71 14.37
N ASP A 201 26.03 26.68 15.29
CA ASP A 201 26.85 25.51 15.55
C ASP A 201 26.12 24.52 16.46
N LEU A 202 25.67 23.41 15.87
CA LEU A 202 25.00 22.33 16.58
C LEU A 202 26.00 21.43 17.28
N GLN A 203 25.94 21.40 18.60
CA GLN A 203 26.62 20.41 19.43
C GLN A 203 26.08 18.99 19.18
N PRO A 204 26.86 17.93 19.42
CA PRO A 204 26.40 16.55 19.32
C PRO A 204 25.06 16.30 20.03
N GLY A 205 24.11 15.68 19.33
CA GLY A 205 22.78 15.36 19.85
C GLY A 205 21.78 16.52 19.90
N THR A 206 22.21 17.76 19.63
CA THR A 206 21.34 18.95 19.65
C THR A 206 20.61 19.16 18.32
N LYS A 207 19.67 20.11 18.33
CA LYS A 207 18.87 20.47 17.15
C LYS A 207 18.65 21.98 17.10
N THR A 208 18.42 22.49 15.90
CA THR A 208 17.92 23.85 15.65
C THR A 208 16.68 23.78 14.76
N SER A 209 15.94 24.88 14.71
CA SER A 209 14.80 25.03 13.82
C SER A 209 14.49 26.47 13.50
N GLY A 210 13.82 26.68 12.38
CA GLY A 210 13.31 27.97 11.99
C GLY A 210 12.63 27.93 10.64
N ALA A 211 12.03 29.05 10.29
CA ALA A 211 11.31 29.24 9.06
C ALA A 211 12.27 29.63 7.93
N ILE A 212 12.01 29.10 6.73
CA ILE A 212 12.72 29.38 5.49
C ILE A 212 11.67 29.65 4.41
N ILE A 213 11.91 30.67 3.58
CA ILE A 213 11.06 31.04 2.44
C ILE A 213 11.77 30.65 1.14
N PHE A 214 11.02 30.11 0.19
CA PHE A 214 11.46 29.93 -1.20
C PHE A 214 10.51 30.68 -2.13
N ASP A 215 11.06 31.51 -3.01
CA ASP A 215 10.29 32.37 -3.94
C ASP A 215 9.79 31.56 -5.13
N THR A 216 8.86 30.65 -4.84
CA THR A 216 8.20 29.79 -5.82
C THR A 216 6.73 29.59 -5.49
N TRP A 217 5.96 29.33 -6.55
CA TRP A 217 4.54 28.95 -6.53
C TRP A 217 4.36 27.48 -6.89
N ASP A 218 5.45 26.78 -7.22
CA ASP A 218 5.43 25.39 -7.64
C ASP A 218 5.30 24.47 -6.43
N LYS A 219 4.80 23.26 -6.68
CA LYS A 219 4.81 22.23 -5.65
C LYS A 219 6.25 21.77 -5.41
N PRO A 220 6.68 21.64 -4.14
CA PRO A 220 7.99 21.11 -3.82
C PRO A 220 8.05 19.62 -4.18
N LYS A 221 9.18 19.17 -4.71
CA LYS A 221 9.48 17.75 -4.91
C LYS A 221 10.41 17.26 -3.80
N LYS A 222 11.48 18.02 -3.52
CA LYS A 222 12.48 17.66 -2.53
C LYS A 222 13.09 18.90 -1.87
N LEU A 223 13.38 18.83 -0.58
CA LEU A 223 14.27 19.78 0.09
C LEU A 223 15.60 19.08 0.36
N VAL A 224 16.69 19.70 -0.08
CA VAL A 224 18.07 19.22 0.11
C VAL A 224 18.74 20.11 1.15
N TYR A 225 19.51 19.49 2.04
CA TYR A 225 20.46 20.16 2.91
C TYR A 225 21.85 19.60 2.64
N SER A 226 22.79 20.44 2.21
CA SER A 226 24.15 20.03 1.83
C SER A 226 25.20 20.89 2.51
N GLU A 227 26.03 20.28 3.36
CA GLU A 227 27.19 20.94 3.96
C GLU A 227 28.35 20.96 2.96
N THR A 228 29.15 22.04 2.94
CA THR A 228 30.34 22.19 2.07
C THR A 228 31.34 21.03 2.17
N LEU A 229 31.39 20.35 3.33
CA LEU A 229 32.30 19.23 3.60
C LEU A 229 31.59 17.85 3.61
N GLY A 230 30.47 17.73 2.91
CA GLY A 230 30.04 16.47 2.30
C GLY A 230 28.83 15.76 2.91
N THR A 231 28.30 16.19 4.07
CA THR A 231 27.03 15.61 4.55
C THR A 231 25.89 16.18 3.74
N THR A 232 25.20 15.32 2.98
CA THR A 232 23.95 15.67 2.31
C THR A 232 22.81 14.82 2.84
N ILE A 233 21.70 15.46 3.16
CA ILE A 233 20.42 14.81 3.46
C ILE A 233 19.32 15.47 2.64
N SER A 234 18.21 14.76 2.45
CA SER A 234 17.06 15.31 1.76
C SER A 234 15.75 14.75 2.28
N ARG A 235 14.67 15.51 2.09
CA ARG A 235 13.29 15.06 2.33
C ARG A 235 12.48 15.21 1.07
N GLU A 236 11.83 14.12 0.69
CA GLU A 236 10.93 14.04 -0.45
C GLU A 236 9.52 14.47 -0.04
N PHE A 237 8.92 15.36 -0.81
CA PHE A 237 7.52 15.73 -0.65
C PHE A 237 6.64 14.75 -1.43
N PRO A 238 5.39 14.52 -0.99
CA PRO A 238 4.50 13.55 -1.64
C PRO A 238 3.87 14.04 -2.95
N PHE A 239 4.28 15.21 -3.45
CA PHE A 239 3.74 15.79 -4.68
C PHE A 239 4.42 15.16 -5.90
N LYS A 240 3.61 14.87 -6.92
CA LYS A 240 4.05 14.37 -8.22
C LYS A 240 3.58 15.32 -9.31
#